data_AF-A0A4U8SAG9-F1
#
_entry.id   AF-A0A4U8SAG9-F1
#
_cell.length_a   1.000
_cell.length_b   1.000
_cell.length_c   1.000
_cell.angle_alpha   90.00
_cell.angle_beta   90.00
_cell.angle_gamma   90.00
#
_symmetry.space_group_name_H-M   'P 1'
#
loop_
_entity.id
_entity.type
_entity.pdbx_description
1 polymer ?
#
loop_
_entity_poly.entity_id
_entity_poly.type
_entity_poly.pdbx_seq_one_letter_code
_entity_poly.pdbx_strand_id
1 'polypeptide(L)'
;MMKKLLLTLTCAITISSSLYAGECICFELKGEFGEEIKAIMKKYSKNLGGDNIKVVREDADLTPQERSFLASMLGEGEVSGNTRGANLENGKKLYDRDCASCHGKKGELSVAGTKRINTWKANAIADEIKTYANQSFEGQSRFIKNQIAQRYTKRDMNDIGAYVESLK
;
A
#
# COMPACT_ATOMS: atom_id res chain seq x y z
N MET A 1 -13.65 68.41 -11.12
CA MET A 1 -14.14 68.01 -12.45
C MET A 1 -13.22 66.94 -13.02
N MET A 2 -13.83 65.94 -13.67
CA MET A 2 -13.26 64.68 -14.17
C MET A 2 -12.35 64.85 -15.40
N LYS A 3 -11.41 63.90 -15.59
CA LYS A 3 -11.24 63.01 -16.79
C LYS A 3 -9.79 62.45 -16.77
N LYS A 4 -9.58 61.17 -16.46
CA LYS A 4 -9.57 59.98 -17.35
C LYS A 4 -8.52 60.05 -18.47
N LEU A 5 -7.61 59.06 -18.48
CA LEU A 5 -7.33 58.09 -19.57
C LEU A 5 -5.81 57.75 -19.62
N LEU A 6 -5.37 56.64 -19.02
CA LEU A 6 -5.11 55.31 -19.62
C LEU A 6 -3.80 55.25 -20.46
N LEU A 7 -2.78 54.55 -19.94
CA LEU A 7 -1.93 53.71 -20.79
C LEU A 7 -1.47 52.48 -19.99
N THR A 8 -1.86 51.33 -20.52
CA THR A 8 -1.73 49.98 -20.00
C THR A 8 -0.32 49.43 -20.18
N LEU A 9 0.28 48.89 -19.10
CA LEU A 9 1.32 47.89 -19.20
C LEU A 9 0.89 46.67 -18.36
N THR A 10 0.23 45.73 -19.03
CA THR A 10 -0.15 44.43 -18.49
C THR A 10 1.09 43.57 -18.30
N CYS A 11 1.58 43.46 -17.07
CA CYS A 11 2.42 42.34 -16.65
C CYS A 11 1.50 41.23 -16.14
N ALA A 12 1.30 40.21 -16.97
CA ALA A 12 0.60 39.00 -16.60
C ALA A 12 1.46 38.22 -15.60
N ILE A 13 1.11 38.24 -14.32
CA ILE A 13 1.54 37.23 -13.35
C ILE A 13 0.31 36.74 -12.63
N THR A 14 -0.22 35.67 -13.21
CA THR A 14 -0.94 34.55 -12.62
C THR A 14 -1.17 34.61 -11.11
N ILE A 15 -2.43 34.87 -10.78
CA ILE A 15 -3.23 34.42 -9.64
C ILE A 15 -2.53 33.34 -8.79
N SER A 16 -1.85 33.75 -7.73
CA SER A 16 -1.58 32.91 -6.57
C SER A 16 -2.83 32.92 -5.70
N SER A 17 -3.72 31.97 -5.96
CA SER A 17 -4.86 31.67 -5.11
C SER A 17 -4.35 31.39 -3.70
N SER A 18 -4.66 32.28 -2.77
CA SER A 18 -4.45 32.11 -1.34
C SER A 18 -5.06 30.78 -0.89
N LEU A 19 -4.19 29.89 -0.43
CA LEU A 19 -4.52 28.65 0.26
C LEU A 19 -5.48 28.95 1.42
N TYR A 20 -6.71 28.46 1.34
CA TYR A 20 -7.51 28.24 2.54
C TYR A 20 -6.87 27.09 3.30
N ALA A 21 -6.00 27.42 4.25
CA ALA A 21 -5.48 26.48 5.23
C ALA A 21 -6.61 26.13 6.21
N GLY A 22 -7.41 25.11 5.86
CA GLY A 22 -8.15 24.38 6.88
C GLY A 22 -7.13 23.59 7.69
N GLU A 23 -6.86 24.01 8.92
CA GLU A 23 -5.98 23.28 9.83
C GLU A 23 -6.63 21.92 10.15
N CYS A 24 -6.18 20.86 9.48
CA CYS A 24 -6.55 19.49 9.85
C CYS A 24 -5.75 19.11 11.11
N ILE A 25 -6.46 18.79 12.19
CA ILE A 25 -5.86 18.32 13.45
C ILE A 25 -6.03 16.80 13.52
N CYS A 26 -4.92 16.08 13.72
CA CYS A 26 -4.92 14.64 13.98
C CYS A 26 -4.98 14.38 15.49
N PHE A 27 -5.91 13.53 15.92
CA PHE A 27 -6.01 13.06 17.30
C PHE A 27 -5.77 11.55 17.36
N GLU A 28 -4.92 11.10 18.29
CA GLU A 28 -4.77 9.67 18.62
C GLU A 28 -5.70 9.35 19.80
N LEU A 29 -6.75 8.57 19.55
CA LEU A 29 -7.73 8.19 20.56
C LEU A 29 -7.42 6.79 21.10
N LYS A 30 -7.41 6.63 22.43
CA LYS A 30 -7.12 5.35 23.11
C LYS A 30 -8.19 5.01 24.13
N GLY A 31 -8.31 3.72 24.43
CA GLY A 31 -9.24 3.21 25.42
C GLY A 31 -10.70 3.28 24.97
N GLU A 32 -11.61 3.17 25.94
CA GLU A 32 -13.06 3.10 25.72
C GLU A 32 -13.60 4.29 24.91
N PHE A 33 -13.11 5.50 25.22
CA PHE A 33 -13.44 6.72 24.49
C PHE A 33 -13.12 6.65 22.98
N GLY A 34 -11.98 6.04 22.61
CA GLY A 34 -11.61 5.89 21.20
C GLY A 34 -12.50 4.93 20.45
N GLU A 35 -12.92 3.83 21.09
CA GLU A 35 -13.84 2.87 20.49
C GLU A 35 -15.26 3.45 20.36
N GLU A 36 -15.70 4.29 21.30
CA GLU A 36 -16.97 5.01 21.19
C GLU A 36 -16.98 5.98 20.00
N ILE A 37 -15.93 6.79 19.84
CA ILE A 37 -15.83 7.72 18.71
C ILE A 37 -15.79 6.96 17.38
N LYS A 38 -15.05 5.84 17.32
CA LYS A 38 -15.02 4.96 16.14
C LYS A 38 -16.39 4.38 15.82
N ALA A 39 -17.15 3.96 16.83
CA ALA A 39 -18.50 3.44 16.66
C ALA A 39 -19.47 4.52 16.15
N ILE A 40 -19.37 5.74 16.68
CA ILE A 40 -20.14 6.91 16.23
C ILE A 40 -19.78 7.22 14.77
N MET A 41 -18.50 7.33 14.43
CA MET A 41 -18.06 7.58 13.05
C MET A 41 -18.57 6.50 12.09
N LYS A 42 -18.52 5.22 12.48
CA LYS A 42 -19.03 4.11 11.67
C LYS A 42 -20.56 4.10 11.52
N LYS A 43 -21.29 4.63 12.51
CA LYS A 43 -22.75 4.77 12.46
C LYS A 43 -23.18 5.87 11.49
N TYR A 44 -22.47 6.99 11.51
CA TYR A 44 -22.76 8.14 10.65
C TYR A 44 -22.02 8.11 9.30
N SER A 45 -21.07 7.18 9.11
CA SER A 45 -20.32 7.04 7.84
C SER A 45 -21.23 6.77 6.64
N LYS A 46 -22.38 6.13 6.85
CA LYS A 46 -23.39 5.86 5.81
C LYS A 46 -24.25 7.08 5.44
N ASN A 47 -24.19 8.16 6.23
CA ASN A 47 -24.92 9.41 6.03
C ASN A 47 -23.95 10.61 5.85
N LEU A 48 -22.69 10.34 5.50
CA LEU A 48 -21.72 11.36 5.15
C LEU A 48 -22.18 12.03 3.85
N GLY A 49 -22.83 13.19 3.98
CA GLY A 49 -23.50 13.89 2.89
C GLY A 49 -24.80 14.61 3.27
N GLY A 50 -25.31 14.44 4.49
CA GLY A 50 -26.43 15.25 5.00
C GLY A 50 -26.04 16.68 5.42
N ASP A 51 -27.03 17.56 5.60
CA ASP A 51 -26.93 19.01 5.80
C ASP A 51 -25.91 19.50 6.85
N ASN A 52 -25.46 18.63 7.75
CA ASN A 52 -24.53 18.95 8.85
C ASN A 52 -23.09 18.42 8.65
N ILE A 53 -22.82 17.62 7.60
CA ILE A 53 -21.48 17.10 7.29
C ILE A 53 -21.24 17.23 5.79
N LYS A 54 -20.49 18.26 5.40
CA LYS A 54 -20.04 18.46 4.02
C LYS A 54 -18.81 17.58 3.77
N VAL A 55 -18.96 16.53 2.96
CA VAL A 55 -17.83 15.78 2.41
C VAL A 55 -17.09 16.74 1.47
N VAL A 56 -15.91 17.21 1.89
CA VAL A 56 -15.18 18.26 1.16
C VAL A 56 -14.44 17.70 -0.06
N ARG A 57 -14.19 16.38 -0.13
CA ARG A 57 -13.70 15.66 -1.33
C ARG A 57 -14.12 14.20 -1.31
N GLU A 58 -14.59 13.67 -2.44
CA GLU A 58 -14.69 12.23 -2.67
C GLU A 58 -13.35 11.68 -3.18
N ASP A 59 -13.09 10.38 -3.02
CA ASP A 59 -11.85 9.71 -3.43
C ASP A 59 -11.46 9.96 -4.89
N ALA A 60 -12.42 10.36 -5.74
CA ALA A 60 -12.23 10.75 -7.13
C ALA A 60 -11.36 12.02 -7.29
N ASP A 61 -11.44 12.97 -6.36
CA ASP A 61 -10.78 14.29 -6.41
C ASP A 61 -9.34 14.29 -5.86
N LEU A 62 -8.89 13.16 -5.34
CA LEU A 62 -7.53 13.02 -4.86
C LEU A 62 -6.56 12.91 -6.04
N THR A 63 -5.41 13.56 -5.97
CA THR A 63 -4.32 13.28 -6.91
C THR A 63 -3.81 11.84 -6.68
N PRO A 64 -3.19 11.20 -7.69
CA PRO A 64 -2.59 9.87 -7.53
C PRO A 64 -1.62 9.76 -6.35
N GLN A 65 -0.93 10.86 -6.01
CA GLN A 65 -0.01 10.95 -4.87
C GLN A 65 -0.76 10.97 -3.54
N GLU A 66 -1.83 11.77 -3.43
CA GLU A 66 -2.67 11.83 -2.22
C GLU A 66 -3.38 10.49 -1.96
N ARG A 67 -3.86 9.81 -3.02
CA ARG A 67 -4.40 8.44 -2.91
C ARG A 67 -3.36 7.46 -2.39
N SER A 68 -2.14 7.52 -2.93
CA SER A 68 -1.05 6.64 -2.49
C SER A 68 -0.63 6.89 -1.03
N PHE A 69 -0.63 8.16 -0.60
CA PHE A 69 -0.31 8.54 0.77
C PHE A 69 -1.39 8.08 1.76
N LEU A 70 -2.66 8.33 1.44
CA LEU A 70 -3.80 7.88 2.27
C LEU A 70 -3.87 6.36 2.34
N ALA A 71 -3.68 5.66 1.23
CA ALA A 71 -3.66 4.21 1.22
C ALA A 71 -2.45 3.64 2.02
N SER A 72 -1.30 4.33 2.03
CA SER A 72 -0.16 3.99 2.89
C SER A 72 -0.45 4.21 4.39
N MET A 73 -1.24 5.21 4.75
CA MET A 73 -1.63 5.49 6.14
C MET A 73 -2.68 4.51 6.66
N LEU A 74 -3.61 4.11 5.79
CA LEU A 74 -4.70 3.18 6.11
C LEU A 74 -4.28 1.70 6.01
N GLY A 75 -3.06 1.41 5.54
CA GLY A 75 -2.57 0.05 5.34
C GLY A 75 -3.23 -0.71 4.17
N GLU A 76 -4.11 -0.03 3.44
CA GLU A 76 -4.85 -0.55 2.26
C GLU A 76 -4.10 -0.28 0.94
N GLY A 77 -3.02 0.49 0.99
CA GLY A 77 -2.20 0.83 -0.16
C GLY A 77 -1.51 -0.39 -0.76
N GLU A 78 -1.79 -0.63 -2.03
CA GLU A 78 -0.73 -1.04 -2.93
C GLU A 78 0.34 0.04 -2.86
N VAL A 79 1.49 -0.33 -2.30
CA VAL A 79 2.68 0.50 -2.37
C VAL A 79 2.93 0.62 -3.86
N SER A 80 2.55 1.76 -4.45
CA SER A 80 2.99 2.14 -5.78
C SER A 80 4.47 1.85 -5.78
N GLY A 81 4.84 0.88 -6.62
CA GLY A 81 6.19 0.36 -6.70
C GLY A 81 7.08 1.56 -6.91
N ASN A 82 7.71 2.02 -5.83
CA ASN A 82 8.88 2.84 -5.94
C ASN A 82 9.77 2.02 -6.88
N THR A 83 10.04 2.55 -8.05
CA THR A 83 10.96 2.01 -9.05
C THR A 83 12.40 2.07 -8.53
N ARG A 84 12.62 1.69 -7.26
CA ARG A 84 13.76 0.86 -6.91
C ARG A 84 13.26 -0.56 -7.16
N GLY A 85 13.58 -1.10 -8.34
CA GLY A 85 13.25 -2.48 -8.68
C GLY A 85 13.59 -3.44 -7.54
N ALA A 86 12.88 -4.56 -7.48
CA ALA A 86 13.11 -5.58 -6.46
C ALA A 86 14.61 -5.90 -6.33
N ASN A 87 15.11 -5.99 -5.10
CA ASN A 87 16.50 -6.29 -4.83
C ASN A 87 16.73 -7.80 -4.99
N LEU A 88 17.19 -8.21 -6.18
CA LEU A 88 17.43 -9.62 -6.49
C LEU A 88 18.50 -10.26 -5.58
N GLU A 89 19.47 -9.49 -5.08
CA GLU A 89 20.50 -10.00 -4.17
C GLU A 89 19.90 -10.31 -2.79
N ASN A 90 19.04 -9.44 -2.27
CA ASN A 90 18.28 -9.71 -1.05
C ASN A 90 17.33 -10.90 -1.25
N GLY A 91 16.58 -10.91 -2.36
CA GLY A 91 15.68 -12.01 -2.71
C GLY A 91 16.40 -13.35 -2.77
N LYS A 92 17.58 -13.38 -3.41
CA LYS A 92 18.46 -14.56 -3.46
C LYS A 92 18.89 -15.02 -2.07
N LYS A 93 19.39 -14.11 -1.24
CA LYS A 93 19.85 -14.41 0.11
C LYS A 93 18.74 -15.06 0.95
N LEU A 94 17.53 -14.50 0.90
CA LEU A 94 16.37 -15.00 1.63
C LEU A 94 15.91 -16.35 1.07
N TYR A 95 15.89 -16.49 -0.26
CA TYR A 95 15.53 -17.73 -0.93
C TYR A 95 16.46 -18.89 -0.58
N ASP A 96 17.77 -18.65 -0.67
CA ASP A 96 18.79 -19.66 -0.35
C ASP A 96 18.68 -20.12 1.12
N ARG A 97 18.36 -19.19 2.02
CA ARG A 97 18.26 -19.46 3.46
C ARG A 97 17.03 -20.29 3.82
N ASP A 98 15.86 -19.93 3.29
CA ASP A 98 14.58 -20.42 3.83
C ASP A 98 13.73 -21.21 2.82
N CYS A 99 14.03 -21.15 1.52
CA CYS A 99 13.16 -21.71 0.47
C CYS A 99 13.83 -22.87 -0.29
N ALA A 100 15.11 -22.73 -0.61
CA ALA A 100 15.82 -23.60 -1.54
C ALA A 100 15.90 -25.06 -1.09
N SER A 101 15.93 -25.32 0.23
CA SER A 101 16.00 -26.69 0.77
C SER A 101 14.77 -27.53 0.44
N CYS A 102 13.60 -26.90 0.27
CA CYS A 102 12.34 -27.57 -0.01
C CYS A 102 11.90 -27.37 -1.47
N HIS A 103 12.13 -26.18 -2.03
CA HIS A 103 11.69 -25.82 -3.37
C HIS A 103 12.73 -26.03 -4.47
N GLY A 104 13.96 -26.45 -4.11
CA GLY A 104 15.08 -26.63 -5.04
C GLY A 104 15.91 -25.35 -5.20
N LYS A 105 17.10 -25.44 -5.78
CA LYS A 105 17.98 -24.26 -5.94
C LYS A 105 17.44 -23.24 -6.94
N LYS A 106 16.56 -23.68 -7.83
CA LYS A 106 15.94 -22.88 -8.88
C LYS A 106 14.42 -22.80 -8.74
N GLY A 107 13.82 -23.21 -7.62
CA GLY A 107 12.37 -23.26 -7.43
C GLY A 107 11.66 -24.31 -8.28
N GLU A 108 12.39 -25.33 -8.70
CA GLU A 108 12.00 -26.36 -9.67
C GLU A 108 11.23 -27.53 -9.06
N LEU A 109 11.28 -27.69 -7.73
CA LEU A 109 10.62 -28.80 -7.05
C LEU A 109 9.13 -28.49 -6.80
N SER A 110 8.29 -29.48 -7.10
CA SER A 110 6.90 -29.49 -6.66
C SER A 110 6.86 -29.91 -5.19
N VAL A 111 6.17 -29.14 -4.35
CA VAL A 111 6.03 -29.39 -2.92
C VAL A 111 4.55 -29.52 -2.62
N ALA A 112 4.15 -30.57 -1.91
CA ALA A 112 2.75 -30.81 -1.53
C ALA A 112 1.75 -30.75 -2.71
N GLY A 113 2.16 -31.23 -3.89
CA GLY A 113 1.31 -31.26 -5.09
C GLY A 113 1.09 -29.90 -5.77
N THR A 114 1.77 -28.83 -5.34
CA THR A 114 1.68 -27.52 -6.00
C THR A 114 2.61 -27.43 -7.20
N LYS A 115 2.29 -26.55 -8.15
CA LYS A 115 3.20 -26.24 -9.27
C LYS A 115 4.52 -25.69 -8.72
N ARG A 116 5.62 -26.03 -9.42
CA ARG A 116 6.96 -25.47 -9.15
C ARG A 116 6.91 -23.95 -9.09
N ILE A 117 7.54 -23.36 -8.08
CA ILE A 117 7.36 -21.93 -7.79
C ILE A 117 8.07 -21.03 -8.80
N ASN A 118 9.09 -21.54 -9.50
CA ASN A 118 9.75 -20.78 -10.56
C ASN A 118 8.91 -20.57 -11.82
N THR A 119 7.76 -21.25 -11.96
CA THR A 119 6.81 -20.95 -13.04
C THR A 119 5.84 -19.82 -12.70
N TRP A 120 5.83 -19.34 -11.46
CA TRP A 120 4.87 -18.34 -10.99
C TRP A 120 5.34 -16.92 -11.38
N LYS A 121 4.45 -15.95 -11.21
CA LYS A 121 4.76 -14.52 -11.33
C LYS A 121 5.23 -13.99 -9.98
N ALA A 122 6.12 -12.99 -10.00
CA ALA A 122 6.71 -12.44 -8.79
C ALA A 122 5.66 -11.96 -7.77
N ASN A 123 4.61 -11.27 -8.23
CA ASN A 123 3.52 -10.81 -7.37
C ASN A 123 2.74 -11.99 -6.76
N ALA A 124 2.43 -13.03 -7.53
CA ALA A 124 1.73 -14.20 -7.02
C ALA A 124 2.53 -14.92 -5.91
N ILE A 125 3.86 -14.96 -6.01
CA ILE A 125 4.72 -15.51 -4.97
C ILE A 125 4.70 -14.63 -3.72
N ALA A 126 4.79 -13.31 -3.88
CA ALA A 126 4.75 -12.36 -2.77
C ALA A 126 3.40 -12.41 -2.02
N ASP A 127 2.29 -12.47 -2.76
CA ASP A 127 0.94 -12.56 -2.21
C ASP A 127 0.73 -13.88 -1.46
N GLU A 128 1.18 -15.00 -2.03
CA GLU A 128 1.15 -16.30 -1.37
C GLU A 128 1.92 -16.25 -0.04
N ILE A 129 3.14 -15.69 0.00
CA ILE A 129 3.91 -15.53 1.26
C ILE A 129 3.14 -14.66 2.27
N LYS A 130 2.50 -13.59 1.82
CA LYS A 130 1.68 -12.71 2.66
C LYS A 130 0.52 -13.46 3.32
N THR A 131 -0.12 -14.40 2.62
CA THR A 131 -1.22 -15.20 3.23
C THR A 131 -0.75 -16.04 4.41
N TYR A 132 0.45 -16.63 4.34
CA TYR A 132 1.04 -17.38 5.46
C TYR A 132 1.49 -16.46 6.61
N ALA A 133 2.03 -15.27 6.29
CA ALA A 133 2.41 -14.27 7.30
C ALA A 133 1.20 -13.81 8.12
N ASN A 134 0.05 -13.62 7.46
CA ASN A 134 -1.22 -13.26 8.08
C ASN A 134 -1.95 -14.45 8.71
N GLN A 135 -1.36 -15.64 8.68
CA GLN A 135 -1.95 -16.89 9.19
C GLN A 135 -3.33 -17.23 8.60
N SER A 136 -3.68 -16.65 7.45
CA SER A 136 -4.99 -16.83 6.82
C SER A 136 -5.04 -18.04 5.87
N PHE A 137 -3.95 -18.80 5.78
CA PHE A 137 -3.81 -19.94 4.89
C PHE A 137 -4.02 -21.29 5.61
N GLU A 138 -4.95 -22.10 5.11
CA GLU A 138 -5.36 -23.37 5.74
C GLU A 138 -4.77 -24.64 5.07
N GLY A 139 -4.00 -24.50 3.99
CA GLY A 139 -3.51 -25.63 3.20
C GLY A 139 -2.28 -26.38 3.72
N GLN A 140 -1.76 -27.29 2.89
CA GLN A 140 -0.61 -28.13 3.22
C GLN A 140 0.66 -27.30 3.45
N SER A 141 1.54 -27.78 4.34
CA SER A 141 2.79 -27.08 4.74
C SER A 141 2.61 -25.76 5.49
N ARG A 142 1.38 -25.41 5.93
CA ARG A 142 1.10 -24.17 6.69
C ARG A 142 2.01 -23.96 7.89
N PHE A 143 2.32 -25.02 8.65
CA PHE A 143 3.12 -24.90 9.87
C PHE A 143 4.54 -24.41 9.58
N ILE A 144 5.15 -24.92 8.50
CA ILE A 144 6.50 -24.51 8.08
C ILE A 144 6.43 -23.12 7.46
N LYS A 145 5.52 -22.90 6.50
CA LYS A 145 5.44 -21.64 5.75
C LYS A 145 5.02 -20.46 6.63
N ASN A 146 4.15 -20.63 7.62
CA ASN A 146 3.77 -19.56 8.55
C ASN A 146 4.97 -19.07 9.37
N GLN A 147 5.78 -19.98 9.93
CA GLN A 147 6.96 -19.62 10.73
C GLN A 147 8.05 -18.92 9.90
N ILE A 148 8.18 -19.28 8.62
CA ILE A 148 9.09 -18.60 7.70
C ILE A 148 8.53 -17.22 7.32
N ALA A 149 7.26 -17.16 6.91
CA ALA A 149 6.64 -15.94 6.38
C ALA A 149 6.50 -14.82 7.42
N GLN A 150 6.31 -15.15 8.70
CA GLN A 150 6.24 -14.15 9.80
C GLN A 150 7.51 -13.31 9.97
N ARG A 151 8.64 -13.76 9.42
CA ARG A 151 9.93 -13.06 9.51
C ARG A 151 10.16 -12.05 8.38
N TYR A 152 9.23 -11.96 7.42
CA TYR A 152 9.40 -11.16 6.21
C TYR A 152 8.57 -9.88 6.25
N THR A 153 9.19 -8.80 5.80
CA THR A 153 8.47 -7.57 5.45
C THR A 153 7.83 -7.68 4.07
N LYS A 154 6.90 -6.78 3.72
CA LYS A 154 6.35 -6.69 2.35
C LYS A 154 7.45 -6.52 1.29
N ARG A 155 8.55 -5.82 1.62
CA ARG A 155 9.70 -5.66 0.72
C ARG A 155 10.42 -6.99 0.49
N ASP A 156 10.65 -7.77 1.56
CA ASP A 156 11.28 -9.08 1.44
C ASP A 156 10.47 -10.03 0.57
N MET A 157 9.14 -10.03 0.73
CA MET A 157 8.23 -10.85 -0.09
C MET A 157 8.34 -10.50 -1.58
N ASN A 158 8.41 -9.19 -1.90
CA ASN A 158 8.58 -8.72 -3.27
C ASN A 158 9.96 -9.07 -3.84
N ASP A 159 11.03 -8.93 -3.04
CA ASP A 159 12.39 -9.28 -3.43
C ASP A 159 12.51 -10.78 -3.71
N ILE A 160 11.94 -11.62 -2.83
CA ILE A 160 11.87 -13.09 -3.01
C ILE A 160 11.10 -13.42 -4.28
N GLY A 161 9.90 -12.85 -4.47
CA GLY A 161 9.07 -13.10 -5.65
C GLY A 161 9.79 -12.76 -6.95
N ALA A 162 10.44 -11.60 -7.01
CA ALA A 162 11.21 -11.17 -8.18
C ALA A 162 12.42 -12.07 -8.45
N TYR A 163 13.14 -12.46 -7.39
CA TYR A 163 14.25 -13.39 -7.52
C TYR A 163 13.79 -14.74 -8.08
N VAL A 164 12.74 -15.33 -7.53
CA VAL A 164 12.24 -16.64 -8.00
C VAL A 164 11.73 -16.57 -9.44
N GLU A 165 11.05 -15.50 -9.85
CA GLU A 165 10.64 -15.33 -11.26
C GLU A 165 11.86 -15.22 -12.20
N SER A 166 12.99 -14.68 -11.74
CA SER A 166 14.22 -14.58 -12.54
C SER A 166 14.94 -15.91 -12.77
N LEU A 167 14.55 -17.01 -12.10
CA LEU A 167 15.20 -18.33 -12.18
C LEU A 167 14.69 -19.22 -13.34
N LYS A 168 13.80 -18.70 -14.19
CA LYS A 168 13.18 -19.42 -15.32
C LYS A 168 14.19 -19.87 -16.36
#